data_AF-W4AM89-F1
#
_entry.id   AF-W4AM89-F1
#
_cell.length_a   1.000
_cell.length_b   1.000
_cell.length_c   1.000
_cell.angle_alpha   90.00
_cell.angle_beta   90.00
_cell.angle_gamma   90.00
#
_symmetry.space_group_name_H-M   'P 1'
#
loop_
_entity.id
_entity.type
_entity.pdbx_description
1 polymer ?
#
loop_
_entity_poly.entity_id
_entity_poly.type
_entity_poly.pdbx_seq_one_letter_code
_entity_poly.pdbx_strand_id
1 'polypeptide(L)'
;MTTEKKSTTTKKSQAAKTKETAPKSTPAKTAMVTVNVEETTLANRTPDVIATEIRDIDQKARQHAIRSAIEIGEKLIEAKALVKHGDWANWLKENVNYSQSTANNFMRVATEYKELNSQALANLSYSQAVALLSVKAEEREAFVEENNAAEMSARELQAAIKEKQELESLLQQERERIKAEQMALEEERQQRADLQRDYEYETELRKKFQDDLIKAQEAAAKAPAQGTAESKAKAVDLRKAEKALSESQQRIAALEADMKAKEEELNAKVEAAVKEREKEMAEQARKREEEAAQQVAELQEQLRKNNNTAAIKVKLHFDALVGDFKELIGAVALLENEEQKKAISERLAALCDDMKAKL
;
A
#
# COMPACT_ATOMS: atom_id res chain seq x y z
N MET A 1 0.78 20.63 -27.63
CA MET A 1 -0.54 21.26 -27.42
C MET A 1 -0.47 22.06 -26.13
N THR A 2 -0.33 23.37 -26.27
CA THR A 2 -0.16 24.34 -25.19
C THR A 2 -1.42 25.19 -25.10
N THR A 3 -2.09 25.21 -23.95
CA THR A 3 -3.06 26.26 -23.61
C THR A 3 -3.09 26.50 -22.10
N GLU A 4 -2.31 27.48 -21.66
CA GLU A 4 -2.62 28.35 -20.51
C GLU A 4 -3.22 29.66 -21.04
N LYS A 5 -4.29 30.14 -20.41
CA LYS A 5 -4.89 31.49 -20.44
C LYS A 5 -6.14 31.42 -19.53
N LYS A 6 -6.41 32.30 -18.57
CA LYS A 6 -6.23 33.75 -18.55
C LYS A 6 -6.31 34.30 -17.12
N SER A 7 -5.52 35.35 -16.92
CA SER A 7 -5.48 36.27 -15.79
C SER A 7 -6.71 37.19 -15.66
N THR A 8 -6.87 37.64 -14.42
CA THR A 8 -7.55 38.83 -13.87
C THR A 8 -7.35 40.15 -14.63
N THR A 9 -8.30 41.09 -14.50
CA THR A 9 -8.09 42.48 -13.97
C THR A 9 -9.33 43.39 -14.12
N THR A 10 -9.85 43.86 -12.97
CA THR A 10 -10.31 45.22 -12.55
C THR A 10 -11.01 46.20 -13.51
N LYS A 11 -12.16 46.75 -13.06
CA LYS A 11 -12.48 48.19 -13.23
C LYS A 11 -13.32 48.77 -12.08
N LYS A 12 -13.03 50.03 -11.80
CA LYS A 12 -13.34 50.89 -10.65
C LYS A 12 -14.49 51.87 -10.98
N SER A 13 -15.01 52.54 -9.92
CA SER A 13 -15.83 53.78 -9.91
C SER A 13 -17.35 53.53 -9.93
N GLN A 14 -18.20 54.21 -9.15
CA GLN A 14 -18.20 55.63 -8.77
C GLN A 14 -19.12 55.88 -7.55
N ALA A 15 -18.83 56.93 -6.79
CA ALA A 15 -19.61 57.41 -5.65
C ALA A 15 -20.74 58.36 -6.06
N ALA A 16 -21.87 58.34 -5.35
CA ALA A 16 -22.83 59.44 -5.28
C ALA A 16 -23.51 59.47 -3.90
N LYS A 17 -23.83 60.69 -3.46
CA LYS A 17 -24.00 61.16 -2.09
C LYS A 17 -25.34 61.86 -2.01
N THR A 18 -26.24 61.47 -1.11
CA THR A 18 -27.27 62.41 -0.59
C THR A 18 -27.90 61.93 0.71
N LYS A 19 -28.05 62.90 1.62
CA LYS A 19 -28.61 62.87 2.97
C LYS A 19 -30.08 63.33 2.89
N GLU A 20 -30.81 63.22 4.01
CA GLU A 20 -32.15 63.79 4.30
C GLU A 20 -33.34 62.97 3.76
N THR A 21 -34.38 62.59 4.51
CA THR A 21 -35.12 63.23 5.61
C THR A 21 -35.87 62.15 6.42
N ALA A 22 -36.13 62.39 7.71
CA ALA A 22 -37.08 61.61 8.51
C ALA A 22 -38.52 62.13 8.29
N PRO A 23 -39.54 61.27 8.50
CA PRO A 23 -40.68 61.72 9.28
C PRO A 23 -41.09 60.75 10.40
N LYS A 24 -41.70 61.35 11.43
CA LYS A 24 -42.13 60.77 12.71
C LYS A 24 -43.41 59.92 12.61
N SER A 25 -43.47 58.95 13.54
CA SER A 25 -44.61 58.48 14.36
C SER A 25 -45.88 57.91 13.71
N THR A 26 -46.23 56.67 14.07
CA THR A 26 -47.41 56.27 14.90
C THR A 26 -47.30 54.76 15.22
N PRO A 27 -47.70 54.25 16.42
CA PRO A 27 -47.29 52.93 16.90
C PRO A 27 -48.27 51.83 16.50
N ALA A 28 -47.76 50.72 15.95
CA ALA A 28 -48.53 49.49 15.75
C ALA A 28 -48.13 48.47 16.84
N LYS A 29 -49.12 48.03 17.62
CA LYS A 29 -49.02 47.02 18.67
C LYS A 29 -48.19 45.81 18.22
N THR A 30 -47.04 45.61 18.87
CA THR A 30 -46.33 44.33 18.85
C THR A 30 -47.16 43.32 19.64
N ALA A 31 -47.89 42.46 18.94
CA ALA A 31 -48.26 41.18 19.49
C ALA A 31 -46.98 40.33 19.55
N MET A 32 -46.48 40.03 20.76
CA MET A 32 -45.49 38.98 20.95
C MET A 32 -46.14 37.66 20.56
N VAL A 33 -45.86 37.20 19.34
CA VAL A 33 -46.00 35.79 19.01
C VAL A 33 -44.78 35.12 19.59
N THR A 34 -44.96 34.49 20.75
CA THR A 34 -44.02 33.53 21.31
C THR A 34 -43.94 32.38 20.31
N VAL A 35 -42.92 32.39 19.44
CA VAL A 35 -42.59 31.22 18.64
C VAL A 35 -41.84 30.27 19.56
N ASN A 36 -42.50 29.18 19.94
CA ASN A 36 -41.89 28.10 20.71
C ASN A 36 -40.66 27.57 19.96
N VAL A 37 -39.49 27.65 20.60
CA VAL A 37 -38.19 27.22 20.06
C VAL A 37 -38.17 25.72 19.74
N GLU A 38 -39.04 24.92 20.36
CA GLU A 38 -39.10 23.47 20.16
C GLU A 38 -39.64 23.06 18.78
N GLU A 39 -40.62 23.79 18.20
CA GLU A 39 -41.24 23.40 16.93
C GLU A 39 -40.37 23.67 15.69
N THR A 40 -39.43 24.62 15.77
CA THR A 40 -38.54 24.93 14.64
C THR A 40 -37.40 23.90 14.51
N THR A 41 -37.12 23.14 15.56
CA THR A 41 -36.06 22.12 15.53
C THR A 41 -36.46 20.87 14.74
N LEU A 42 -37.75 20.51 14.71
CA LEU A 42 -38.26 19.32 14.02
C LEU A 42 -38.33 19.50 12.49
N ALA A 43 -38.54 20.72 11.99
CA ALA A 43 -38.68 21.01 10.57
C ALA A 43 -37.36 20.88 9.77
N ASN A 44 -36.21 20.87 10.44
CA ASN A 44 -34.87 20.74 9.84
C ASN A 44 -34.17 19.41 10.20
N ARG A 45 -34.85 18.46 10.85
CA ARG A 45 -34.27 17.14 11.18
C ARG A 45 -34.28 16.22 9.95
N THR A 46 -33.29 16.38 9.08
CA THR A 46 -33.03 15.39 8.03
C THR A 46 -32.14 14.26 8.54
N PRO A 47 -32.19 13.05 7.93
CA PRO A 47 -31.26 11.97 8.26
C PRO A 47 -29.78 12.39 8.19
N ASP A 48 -29.42 13.27 7.26
CA ASP A 48 -28.04 13.77 7.10
C ASP A 48 -27.59 14.67 8.27
N VAL A 49 -28.50 15.50 8.80
CA VAL A 49 -28.24 16.32 9.99
C VAL A 49 -28.04 15.41 11.21
N ILE A 50 -28.90 14.41 11.38
CA ILE A 50 -28.79 13.42 12.47
C ILE A 50 -27.47 12.63 12.35
N ALA A 51 -27.09 12.21 11.14
CA ALA A 51 -25.81 11.52 10.92
C ALA A 51 -24.61 12.40 11.30
N THR A 52 -24.68 13.71 11.04
CA THR A 52 -23.64 14.66 11.44
C THR A 52 -23.58 14.85 12.95
N GLU A 53 -24.73 14.97 13.63
CA GLU A 53 -24.83 15.01 15.10
C GLU A 53 -24.23 13.74 15.74
N ILE A 54 -24.54 12.55 15.19
CA ILE A 54 -23.99 11.28 15.68
C ILE A 54 -22.46 11.26 15.57
N ARG A 55 -21.90 11.70 14.44
CA ARG A 55 -20.43 11.75 14.24
C ARG A 55 -19.76 12.72 15.21
N ASP A 56 -20.36 13.88 15.47
CA ASP A 56 -19.82 14.86 16.43
C ASP A 56 -19.84 14.30 17.87
N ILE A 57 -20.92 13.62 18.28
CA ILE A 57 -21.00 12.96 19.59
C ILE A 57 -19.94 11.86 19.71
N ASP A 58 -19.78 11.02 18.69
CA ASP A 58 -18.78 9.96 18.67
C ASP A 58 -17.36 10.51 18.76
N GLN A 59 -17.04 11.55 17.99
CA GLN A 59 -15.73 12.22 18.04
C GLN A 59 -15.42 12.76 19.44
N LYS A 60 -16.38 13.46 20.07
CA LYS A 60 -16.22 13.98 21.44
C LYS A 60 -16.02 12.85 22.45
N ALA A 61 -16.79 11.76 22.34
CA ALA A 61 -16.63 10.60 23.21
C ALA A 61 -15.24 9.97 23.10
N ARG A 62 -14.69 9.86 21.87
CA ARG A 62 -13.32 9.36 21.64
C ARG A 62 -12.26 10.28 22.26
N GLN A 63 -12.37 11.59 22.06
CA GLN A 63 -11.48 12.58 22.66
C GLN A 63 -11.49 12.52 24.20
N HIS A 64 -12.68 12.38 24.80
CA HIS A 64 -12.79 12.22 26.24
C HIS A 64 -12.16 10.90 26.74
N ALA A 65 -12.35 9.81 25.99
CA ALA A 65 -11.79 8.51 26.35
C ALA A 65 -10.25 8.51 26.31
N ILE A 66 -9.63 9.09 25.28
CA ILE A 66 -8.16 9.14 25.18
C ILE A 66 -7.54 10.05 26.25
N ARG A 67 -8.16 11.19 26.56
CA ARG A 67 -7.72 12.05 27.66
C ARG A 67 -7.82 11.34 29.00
N SER A 68 -8.93 10.66 29.26
CA SER A 68 -9.10 9.86 30.49
C SER A 68 -8.04 8.76 30.60
N ALA A 69 -7.69 8.12 29.48
CA ALA A 69 -6.64 7.11 29.43
C ALA A 69 -5.25 7.67 29.81
N ILE A 70 -4.93 8.89 29.36
CA ILE A 70 -3.68 9.60 29.73
C ILE A 70 -3.68 9.90 31.23
N GLU A 71 -4.75 10.49 31.76
CA GLU A 71 -4.86 10.83 33.19
C GLU A 71 -4.75 9.58 34.10
N ILE A 72 -5.39 8.48 33.70
CA ILE A 72 -5.25 7.17 34.37
C ILE A 72 -3.79 6.70 34.32
N GLY A 73 -3.13 6.79 33.16
CA GLY A 73 -1.74 6.40 33.00
C GLY A 73 -0.78 7.21 33.87
N GLU A 74 -0.99 8.52 33.98
CA GLU A 74 -0.20 9.39 34.87
C GLU A 74 -0.35 8.98 36.35
N LYS A 75 -1.57 8.70 36.79
CA LYS A 75 -1.84 8.23 38.16
C LYS A 75 -1.26 6.85 38.43
N LEU A 76 -1.25 5.96 37.43
CA LEU A 76 -0.60 4.66 37.52
C LEU A 76 0.92 4.78 37.59
N ILE A 77 1.54 5.72 36.88
CA ILE A 77 2.97 6.03 36.99
C ILE A 77 3.31 6.52 38.41
N GLU A 78 2.52 7.46 38.94
CA GLU A 78 2.67 7.99 40.29
C GLU A 78 2.54 6.87 41.35
N ALA A 79 1.48 6.05 41.25
CA ALA A 79 1.28 4.93 42.16
C ALA A 79 2.41 3.89 42.09
N LYS A 80 2.86 3.54 40.88
CA LYS A 80 3.95 2.57 40.68
C LYS A 80 5.27 3.02 41.33
N ALA A 81 5.52 4.32 41.42
CA ALA A 81 6.69 4.86 42.12
C ALA A 81 6.61 4.74 43.65
N LEU A 82 5.40 4.64 44.21
CA LEU A 82 5.15 4.52 45.65
C LEU A 82 4.99 3.06 46.12
N VAL A 83 4.60 2.16 45.22
CA VAL A 83 4.41 0.74 45.52
C VAL A 83 5.77 0.04 45.60
N LYS A 84 5.95 -0.82 46.61
CA LYS A 84 7.18 -1.61 46.79
C LYS A 84 7.43 -2.52 45.58
N HIS A 85 8.70 -2.72 45.25
CA HIS A 85 9.10 -3.67 44.21
C HIS A 85 8.54 -5.07 44.49
N GLY A 86 7.92 -5.68 43.49
CA GLY A 86 7.28 -7.01 43.60
C GLY A 86 5.79 -6.99 43.91
N ASP A 87 5.27 -5.92 44.53
CA ASP A 87 3.86 -5.86 44.97
C ASP A 87 2.91 -5.23 43.93
N TRP A 88 3.44 -4.74 42.82
CA TRP A 88 2.68 -4.02 41.79
C TRP A 88 1.48 -4.80 41.25
N ALA A 89 1.65 -6.09 40.98
CA ALA A 89 0.60 -6.95 40.46
C ALA A 89 -0.60 -7.07 41.41
N ASN A 90 -0.31 -7.25 42.70
CA ASN A 90 -1.33 -7.40 43.74
C ASN A 90 -2.04 -6.06 43.97
N TRP A 91 -1.27 -4.97 44.03
CA TRP A 91 -1.81 -3.64 44.18
C TRP A 91 -2.81 -3.28 43.06
N LEU A 92 -2.48 -3.59 41.80
CA LEU A 92 -3.37 -3.35 40.66
C LEU A 92 -4.70 -4.12 40.78
N LYS A 93 -4.63 -5.38 41.20
CA LYS A 93 -5.82 -6.24 41.33
C LYS A 93 -6.73 -5.76 42.45
N GLU A 94 -6.16 -5.35 43.59
CA GLU A 94 -6.90 -4.97 44.79
C GLU A 94 -7.48 -3.56 44.73
N ASN A 95 -6.78 -2.60 44.10
CA ASN A 95 -7.14 -1.18 44.19
C ASN A 95 -7.86 -0.63 42.95
N VAL A 96 -7.51 -1.12 41.75
CA VAL A 96 -8.03 -0.56 40.48
C VAL A 96 -8.61 -1.63 39.54
N ASN A 97 -8.54 -2.91 39.92
CA ASN A 97 -9.03 -4.06 39.15
C ASN A 97 -8.49 -4.11 37.70
N TYR A 98 -7.21 -3.76 37.52
CA TYR A 98 -6.53 -3.84 36.23
C TYR A 98 -5.57 -5.02 36.16
N SER A 99 -5.42 -5.57 34.95
CA SER A 99 -4.27 -6.42 34.64
C SER A 99 -3.01 -5.58 34.51
N GLN A 100 -1.84 -6.22 34.66
CA GLN A 100 -0.57 -5.55 34.41
C GLN A 100 -0.47 -5.02 32.97
N SER A 101 -0.98 -5.75 31.98
CA SER A 101 -0.95 -5.34 30.57
C SER A 101 -1.80 -4.09 30.32
N THR A 102 -2.99 -4.02 30.89
CA THR A 102 -3.87 -2.84 30.80
C THR A 102 -3.23 -1.63 31.46
N ALA A 103 -2.70 -1.79 32.68
CA ALA A 103 -2.01 -0.71 33.37
C ALA A 103 -0.79 -0.21 32.59
N ASN A 104 0.01 -1.12 32.03
CA ASN A 104 1.17 -0.77 31.22
C ASN A 104 0.79 -0.02 29.94
N ASN A 105 -0.30 -0.41 29.28
CA ASN A 105 -0.81 0.31 28.11
C ASN A 105 -1.22 1.74 28.45
N PHE A 106 -1.96 1.95 29.54
CA PHE A 106 -2.30 3.30 30.02
C PHE A 106 -1.05 4.13 30.32
N MET A 107 -0.08 3.57 31.04
CA MET A 107 1.17 4.26 31.35
C MET A 107 1.96 4.64 30.09
N ARG A 108 2.04 3.73 29.10
CA ARG A 108 2.71 4.00 27.81
C ARG A 108 1.99 5.11 27.04
N VAL A 109 0.66 5.05 26.97
CA VAL A 109 -0.15 6.10 26.33
C VAL A 109 0.10 7.46 26.99
N ALA A 110 0.10 7.51 28.33
CA ALA A 110 0.37 8.75 29.06
C ALA A 110 1.79 9.31 28.82
N THR A 111 2.79 8.44 28.66
CA THR A 111 4.17 8.85 28.41
C THR A 111 4.36 9.38 26.99
N GLU A 112 3.76 8.70 26.02
CA GLU A 112 4.00 8.91 24.59
C GLU A 112 3.06 9.94 23.97
N TYR A 113 1.88 10.17 24.56
CA TYR A 113 0.87 11.13 24.10
C TYR A 113 0.62 12.26 25.11
N LYS A 114 1.59 12.52 25.99
CA LYS A 114 1.48 13.51 27.09
C LYS A 114 1.03 14.89 26.60
N GLU A 115 1.50 15.28 25.42
CA GLU A 115 1.01 16.45 24.71
C GLU A 115 0.29 15.99 23.45
N LEU A 116 -1.04 15.95 23.52
CA LEU A 116 -1.92 15.83 22.35
C LEU A 116 -1.86 17.14 21.54
N ASN A 117 -0.70 17.41 20.96
CA ASN A 117 -0.44 18.63 20.19
C ASN A 117 -1.13 18.63 18.82
N SER A 118 -1.64 17.47 18.40
CA SER A 118 -2.32 17.27 17.13
C SER A 118 -3.77 16.86 17.30
N GLN A 119 -4.66 17.53 16.55
CA GLN A 119 -6.06 17.18 16.44
C GLN A 119 -6.25 15.76 15.86
N ALA A 120 -5.33 15.32 15.00
CA ALA A 120 -5.36 13.98 14.39
C ALA A 120 -5.20 12.89 15.47
N LEU A 121 -4.31 13.10 16.43
CA LEU A 121 -4.10 12.18 17.55
C LEU A 121 -5.23 12.25 18.58
N ALA A 122 -5.83 13.43 18.77
CA ALA A 122 -6.96 13.61 19.69
C ALA A 122 -8.23 12.90 19.23
N ASN A 123 -8.41 12.71 17.93
CA ASN A 123 -9.58 12.02 17.37
C ASN A 123 -9.48 10.48 17.44
N LEU A 124 -8.38 9.94 17.98
CA LEU A 124 -8.19 8.50 18.13
C LEU A 124 -8.91 7.95 19.37
N SER A 125 -9.39 6.72 19.25
CA SER A 125 -9.79 5.90 20.40
C SER A 125 -8.57 5.37 21.15
N TYR A 126 -8.77 4.98 22.42
CA TYR A 126 -7.73 4.36 23.25
C TYR A 126 -7.06 3.16 22.55
N SER A 127 -7.85 2.28 21.93
CA SER A 127 -7.32 1.09 21.25
C SER A 127 -6.47 1.45 20.02
N GLN A 128 -6.83 2.49 19.27
CA GLN A 128 -6.02 3.00 18.15
C GLN A 128 -4.72 3.65 18.65
N ALA A 129 -4.78 4.43 19.73
CA ALA A 129 -3.60 5.02 20.36
C ALA A 129 -2.61 3.93 20.83
N VAL A 130 -3.12 2.86 21.44
CA VAL A 130 -2.28 1.71 21.82
C VAL A 130 -1.65 1.02 20.61
N ALA A 131 -2.39 0.87 19.50
CA ALA A 131 -1.84 0.26 18.27
C ALA A 131 -0.68 1.09 17.70
N LEU A 132 -0.83 2.42 17.67
CA LEU A 132 0.17 3.36 17.16
C LEU A 132 1.44 3.47 18.01
N LEU A 133 1.44 2.96 19.24
CA LEU A 133 2.67 2.83 20.04
C LEU A 133 3.73 1.94 19.38
N SER A 134 3.35 1.13 18.39
CA SER A 134 4.28 0.31 17.58
C SER A 134 4.97 1.10 16.47
N VAL A 135 4.47 2.31 16.17
CA VAL A 135 5.05 3.27 15.23
C VAL A 135 5.92 4.26 16.02
N LYS A 136 7.01 4.77 15.42
CA LYS A 136 7.86 5.78 16.05
C LYS A 136 7.08 7.07 16.30
N ALA A 137 7.37 7.77 17.40
CA ALA A 137 6.61 8.95 17.81
C ALA A 137 6.52 10.02 16.72
N GLU A 138 7.62 10.26 16.00
CA GLU A 138 7.74 11.26 14.93
C GLU A 138 6.92 10.90 13.69
N GLU A 139 6.63 9.62 13.48
CA GLU A 139 5.95 9.11 12.29
C GLU A 139 4.44 8.88 12.53
N ARG A 140 3.98 8.88 13.80
CA ARG A 140 2.59 8.55 14.16
C ARG A 140 1.57 9.52 13.58
N GLU A 141 1.84 10.83 13.65
CA GLU A 141 0.91 11.84 13.14
C GLU A 141 0.74 11.73 11.63
N ALA A 142 1.86 11.69 10.90
CA ALA A 142 1.85 11.47 9.45
C ALA A 142 1.15 10.15 9.09
N PHE A 143 1.42 9.07 9.83
CA PHE A 143 0.77 7.79 9.60
C PHE A 143 -0.75 7.85 9.81
N VAL A 144 -1.23 8.60 10.82
CA VAL A 144 -2.66 8.77 11.09
C VAL A 144 -3.35 9.55 9.96
N GLU A 145 -2.72 10.61 9.47
CA GLU A 145 -3.25 11.41 8.36
C GLU A 145 -3.25 10.64 7.04
N GLU A 146 -2.12 10.02 6.68
CA GLU A 146 -1.95 9.30 5.42
C GLU A 146 -2.85 8.06 5.30
N ASN A 147 -3.08 7.35 6.40
CA ASN A 147 -3.89 6.11 6.41
C ASN A 147 -5.33 6.35 6.87
N ASN A 148 -5.72 7.61 7.09
CA ASN A 148 -7.03 7.99 7.61
C ASN A 148 -7.44 7.16 8.85
N ALA A 149 -6.49 7.00 9.79
CA ALA A 149 -6.59 6.04 10.88
C ALA A 149 -7.80 6.26 11.80
N ALA A 150 -8.34 7.48 11.84
CA ALA A 150 -9.54 7.83 12.61
C ALA A 150 -10.80 7.10 12.14
N GLU A 151 -10.89 6.76 10.85
CA GLU A 151 -12.01 6.04 10.25
C GLU A 151 -11.82 4.51 10.30
N MET A 152 -10.59 4.03 10.55
CA MET A 152 -10.28 2.61 10.64
C MET A 152 -10.60 2.06 12.04
N SER A 153 -11.05 0.81 12.14
CA SER A 153 -11.07 0.13 13.43
C SER A 153 -9.64 -0.08 13.97
N ALA A 154 -9.49 -0.22 15.29
CA ALA A 154 -8.19 -0.49 15.89
C ALA A 154 -7.50 -1.76 15.35
N ARG A 155 -8.29 -2.76 14.91
CA ARG A 155 -7.77 -4.00 14.32
C ARG A 155 -7.25 -3.77 12.91
N GLU A 156 -7.98 -3.02 12.08
CA GLU A 156 -7.54 -2.66 10.73
C GLU A 156 -6.30 -1.76 10.80
N LEU A 157 -6.26 -0.81 11.75
CA LEU A 157 -5.09 0.02 11.97
C LEU A 157 -3.86 -0.80 12.37
N GLN A 158 -4.02 -1.78 13.26
CA GLN A 158 -2.93 -2.68 13.65
C GLN A 158 -2.45 -3.54 12.47
N ALA A 159 -3.37 -4.01 11.62
CA ALA A 159 -3.02 -4.74 10.41
C ALA A 159 -2.22 -3.87 9.43
N ALA A 160 -2.67 -2.63 9.19
CA ALA A 160 -1.97 -1.67 8.32
C ALA A 160 -0.55 -1.32 8.83
N ILE A 161 -0.39 -1.14 10.16
CA ILE A 161 0.93 -0.91 10.76
C ILE A 161 1.85 -2.12 10.51
N LYS A 162 1.34 -3.34 10.74
CA LYS A 162 2.12 -4.57 10.55
C LYS A 162 2.51 -4.77 9.09
N GLU A 163 1.58 -4.55 8.17
CA GLU A 163 1.83 -4.62 6.73
C GLU A 163 2.89 -3.61 6.30
N LYS A 164 2.80 -2.35 6.75
CA LYS A 164 3.83 -1.33 6.47
C LYS A 164 5.20 -1.75 6.99
N GLN A 165 5.28 -2.28 8.22
CA GLN A 165 6.55 -2.74 8.80
C GLN A 165 7.12 -3.94 8.04
N GLU A 166 6.29 -4.88 7.61
CA GLU A 166 6.70 -6.01 6.79
C GLU A 166 7.20 -5.55 5.43
N LEU A 167 6.49 -4.61 4.77
CA LEU A 167 6.90 -3.99 3.52
C LEU A 167 8.23 -3.22 3.65
N GLU A 168 8.40 -2.42 4.71
CA GLU A 168 9.66 -1.71 4.98
C GLU A 168 10.82 -2.68 5.21
N SER A 169 10.60 -3.77 5.97
CA SER A 169 11.59 -4.82 6.17
C SER A 169 11.96 -5.52 4.86
N LEU A 170 10.98 -5.89 4.03
CA LEU A 170 11.20 -6.49 2.72
C LEU A 170 11.98 -5.55 1.80
N LEU A 171 11.60 -4.27 1.78
CA LEU A 171 12.25 -3.26 0.97
C LEU A 171 13.71 -3.06 1.40
N GLN A 172 13.98 -3.08 2.72
CA GLN A 172 15.33 -2.98 3.25
C GLN A 172 16.19 -4.21 2.88
N GLN A 173 15.64 -5.42 3.03
CA GLN A 173 16.32 -6.66 2.61
C GLN A 173 16.64 -6.64 1.12
N GLU A 174 15.71 -6.16 0.29
CA GLU A 174 15.93 -6.02 -1.14
C GLU A 174 16.99 -4.98 -1.48
N ARG A 175 17.01 -3.83 -0.79
CA ARG A 175 18.08 -2.83 -0.95
C ARG A 175 19.45 -3.40 -0.59
N GLU A 176 19.55 -4.16 0.49
CA GLU A 176 20.80 -4.81 0.90
C GLU A 176 21.24 -5.87 -0.11
N ARG A 177 20.30 -6.66 -0.65
CA ARG A 177 20.56 -7.62 -1.72
C ARG A 177 21.08 -6.94 -2.98
N ILE A 178 20.41 -5.90 -3.47
CA ILE A 178 20.83 -5.12 -4.65
C ILE A 178 22.23 -4.52 -4.42
N LYS A 179 22.49 -3.98 -3.23
CA LYS A 179 23.80 -3.43 -2.90
C LYS A 179 24.89 -4.50 -2.90
N ALA A 180 24.62 -5.68 -2.34
CA ALA A 180 25.55 -6.81 -2.37
C ALA A 180 25.84 -7.29 -3.80
N GLU A 181 24.81 -7.38 -4.63
CA GLU A 181 24.95 -7.74 -6.05
C GLU A 181 25.77 -6.71 -6.84
N GLN A 182 25.54 -5.41 -6.60
CA GLN A 182 26.34 -4.34 -7.20
C GLN A 182 27.81 -4.39 -6.79
N MET A 183 28.10 -4.66 -5.51
CA MET A 183 29.48 -4.83 -5.04
C MET A 183 30.15 -6.05 -5.69
N ALA A 184 29.45 -7.18 -5.76
CA ALA A 184 29.97 -8.38 -6.42
C ALA A 184 30.22 -8.16 -7.92
N LEU A 185 29.34 -7.43 -8.61
CA LEU A 185 29.51 -7.08 -10.02
C LEU A 185 30.73 -6.19 -10.25
N GLU A 186 30.96 -5.19 -9.39
CA GLU A 186 32.13 -4.32 -9.50
C GLU A 186 33.43 -5.07 -9.19
N GLU A 187 33.43 -5.97 -8.19
CA GLU A 187 34.56 -6.87 -7.92
C GLU A 187 34.87 -7.77 -9.11
N GLU A 188 33.85 -8.39 -9.73
CA GLU A 188 34.04 -9.21 -10.92
C GLU A 188 34.57 -8.38 -12.11
N ARG A 189 34.06 -7.16 -12.29
CA ARG A 189 34.53 -6.24 -13.33
C ARG A 189 36.00 -5.86 -13.11
N GLN A 190 36.39 -5.60 -11.86
CA GLN A 190 37.76 -5.26 -11.51
C GLN A 190 38.69 -6.45 -11.76
N GLN A 191 38.29 -7.66 -11.36
CA GLN A 191 39.05 -8.89 -11.63
C GLN A 191 39.27 -9.11 -13.13
N ARG A 192 38.23 -8.89 -13.96
CA ARG A 192 38.35 -8.98 -15.42
C ARG A 192 39.30 -7.92 -15.98
N ALA A 193 39.23 -6.69 -15.49
CA ALA A 193 40.09 -5.61 -15.94
C ALA A 193 41.56 -5.85 -15.56
N ASP A 194 41.81 -6.41 -14.37
CA ASP A 194 43.16 -6.76 -13.94
C ASP A 194 43.72 -7.93 -14.76
N LEU A 195 42.90 -8.96 -15.03
CA LEU A 195 43.29 -10.07 -15.88
C LEU A 195 43.60 -9.63 -17.33
N GLN A 196 42.79 -8.72 -17.87
CA GLN A 196 43.04 -8.12 -19.18
C GLN A 196 44.35 -7.32 -19.21
N ARG A 197 44.65 -6.57 -18.14
CA ARG A 197 45.90 -5.81 -18.02
C ARG A 197 47.11 -6.73 -17.99
N ASP A 198 47.03 -7.83 -17.24
CA ASP A 198 48.10 -8.82 -17.16
C ASP A 198 48.33 -9.50 -18.52
N TYR A 199 47.25 -9.81 -19.23
CA TYR A 199 47.30 -10.35 -20.59
C TYR A 199 47.98 -9.39 -21.58
N GLU A 200 47.62 -8.10 -21.55
CA GLU A 200 48.23 -7.08 -22.40
C GLU A 200 49.73 -6.91 -22.09
N TYR A 201 50.09 -6.85 -20.82
CA TYR A 201 51.47 -6.74 -20.37
C TYR A 201 52.32 -7.92 -20.84
N GLU A 202 51.84 -9.16 -20.64
CA GLU A 202 52.58 -10.36 -21.04
C GLU A 202 52.67 -10.47 -22.57
N THR A 203 51.66 -10.01 -23.30
CA THR A 203 51.68 -9.92 -24.77
C THR A 203 52.76 -8.96 -25.28
N GLU A 204 52.93 -7.80 -24.63
CA GLU A 204 54.02 -6.88 -24.94
C GLU A 204 55.39 -7.48 -24.60
N LEU A 205 55.49 -8.19 -23.47
CA LEU A 205 56.73 -8.84 -23.05
C LEU A 205 57.14 -9.95 -24.03
N ARG A 206 56.18 -10.74 -24.51
CA ARG A 206 56.41 -11.74 -25.56
C ARG A 206 56.97 -11.12 -26.83
N LYS A 207 56.49 -9.95 -27.25
CA LYS A 207 57.04 -9.24 -28.42
C LYS A 207 58.52 -8.89 -28.21
N LYS A 208 58.87 -8.36 -27.02
CA LYS A 208 60.26 -8.05 -26.67
C LYS A 208 61.15 -9.29 -26.66
N PHE A 209 60.69 -10.40 -26.07
CA PHE A 209 61.43 -11.67 -26.09
C PHE A 209 61.57 -12.24 -27.49
N GLN A 210 60.59 -12.03 -28.37
CA GLN A 210 60.68 -12.44 -29.76
C GLN A 210 61.74 -11.63 -30.52
N ASP A 211 61.82 -10.31 -30.29
CA ASP A 211 62.87 -9.46 -30.85
C ASP A 211 64.26 -9.84 -30.33
N ASP A 212 64.38 -10.13 -29.03
CA ASP A 212 65.65 -10.53 -28.43
C ASP A 212 66.10 -11.92 -28.90
N LEU A 213 65.15 -12.84 -29.17
CA LEU A 213 65.44 -14.11 -29.81
C LEU A 213 66.02 -13.91 -31.22
N ILE A 214 65.43 -13.03 -32.03
CA ILE A 214 65.95 -12.70 -33.37
C ILE A 214 67.37 -12.13 -33.27
N LYS A 215 67.62 -11.18 -32.37
CA LYS A 215 68.97 -10.63 -32.15
C LYS A 215 69.97 -11.70 -31.71
N ALA A 216 69.57 -12.60 -30.83
CA ALA A 216 70.43 -13.69 -30.37
C ALA A 216 70.76 -14.70 -31.49
N GLN A 217 69.79 -15.00 -32.36
CA GLN A 217 69.99 -15.83 -33.55
C GLN A 217 70.98 -15.18 -34.53
N GLU A 218 70.80 -13.89 -34.82
CA GLU A 218 71.72 -13.14 -35.68
C GLU A 218 73.14 -13.07 -35.09
N ALA A 219 73.26 -12.84 -33.79
CA ALA A 219 74.56 -12.78 -33.10
C ALA A 219 75.27 -14.15 -33.13
N ALA A 220 74.52 -15.24 -32.92
CA ALA A 220 75.03 -16.61 -33.02
C ALA A 220 75.48 -16.96 -34.46
N ALA A 221 74.74 -16.51 -35.48
CA ALA A 221 75.11 -16.70 -36.89
C ALA A 221 76.40 -15.95 -37.29
N LYS A 222 76.69 -14.82 -36.65
CA LYS A 222 77.91 -14.02 -36.85
C LYS A 222 79.11 -14.47 -35.99
N ALA A 223 79.00 -15.56 -35.24
CA ALA A 223 80.08 -16.02 -34.35
C ALA A 223 81.27 -16.64 -35.13
N PRO A 224 82.51 -16.48 -34.63
CA PRO A 224 83.69 -17.16 -35.20
C PRO A 224 83.61 -18.69 -35.04
N ALA A 225 84.58 -19.40 -35.63
CA ALA A 225 84.60 -20.87 -35.76
C ALA A 225 84.02 -21.65 -34.57
N GLN A 226 83.26 -22.71 -34.91
CA GLN A 226 82.53 -23.54 -33.97
C GLN A 226 83.44 -24.07 -32.84
N GLY A 227 83.08 -23.80 -31.58
CA GLY A 227 83.83 -24.27 -30.40
C GLY A 227 84.66 -23.22 -29.67
N THR A 228 84.79 -22.00 -30.22
CA THR A 228 85.38 -20.84 -29.52
C THR A 228 84.57 -20.43 -28.30
N ALA A 229 85.22 -19.80 -27.31
CA ALA A 229 84.54 -19.28 -26.11
C ALA A 229 83.38 -18.32 -26.46
N GLU A 230 83.55 -17.50 -27.50
CA GLU A 230 82.53 -16.56 -27.98
C GLU A 230 81.33 -17.28 -28.62
N SER A 231 81.56 -18.33 -29.43
CA SER A 231 80.46 -19.14 -29.99
C SER A 231 79.65 -19.86 -28.92
N LYS A 232 80.30 -20.33 -27.84
CA LYS A 232 79.64 -20.95 -26.69
C LYS A 232 78.81 -19.96 -25.89
N ALA A 233 79.31 -18.74 -25.66
CA ALA A 233 78.57 -17.69 -24.97
C ALA A 233 77.29 -17.30 -25.73
N LYS A 234 77.40 -17.08 -27.05
CA LYS A 234 76.25 -16.75 -27.91
C LYS A 234 75.20 -17.88 -27.96
N ALA A 235 75.63 -19.14 -27.94
CA ALA A 235 74.71 -20.29 -27.85
C ALA A 235 73.97 -20.36 -26.50
N VAL A 236 74.59 -19.94 -25.40
CA VAL A 236 73.94 -19.84 -24.09
C VAL A 236 72.91 -18.72 -24.08
N ASP A 237 73.22 -17.57 -24.67
CA ASP A 237 72.29 -16.44 -24.73
C ASP A 237 71.09 -16.71 -25.64
N LEU A 238 71.30 -17.43 -26.75
CA LEU A 238 70.21 -17.94 -27.59
C LEU A 238 69.26 -18.84 -26.79
N ARG A 239 69.79 -19.81 -26.03
CA ARG A 239 68.97 -20.70 -25.18
C ARG A 239 68.21 -19.94 -24.09
N LYS A 240 68.79 -18.88 -23.53
CA LYS A 240 68.10 -18.02 -22.55
C LYS A 240 66.93 -17.27 -23.20
N ALA A 241 67.13 -16.73 -24.41
CA ALA A 241 66.09 -16.03 -25.16
C ALA A 241 64.95 -16.98 -25.57
N GLU A 242 65.27 -18.19 -26.04
CA GLU A 242 64.29 -19.25 -26.34
C GLU A 242 63.47 -19.64 -25.12
N LYS A 243 64.14 -19.82 -23.97
CA LYS A 243 63.48 -20.14 -22.70
C LYS A 243 62.54 -19.01 -22.25
N ALA A 244 63.01 -17.76 -22.28
CA ALA A 244 62.20 -16.59 -21.90
C ALA A 244 60.95 -16.44 -22.80
N LEU A 245 61.11 -16.62 -24.12
CA LEU A 245 59.98 -16.58 -25.05
C LEU A 245 58.98 -17.72 -24.78
N SER A 246 59.48 -18.94 -24.51
CA SER A 246 58.61 -20.08 -24.19
C SER A 246 57.86 -19.89 -22.87
N GLU A 247 58.50 -19.34 -21.84
CA GLU A 247 57.86 -19.05 -20.55
C GLU A 247 56.77 -17.98 -20.72
N SER A 248 57.03 -16.94 -21.49
CA SER A 248 56.04 -15.90 -21.79
C SER A 248 54.85 -16.44 -22.60
N GLN A 249 55.09 -17.32 -23.58
CA GLN A 249 54.02 -18.01 -24.32
C GLN A 249 53.14 -18.87 -23.41
N GLN A 250 53.73 -19.57 -22.44
CA GLN A 250 52.97 -20.34 -21.45
C GLN A 250 52.11 -19.45 -20.55
N ARG A 251 52.64 -18.29 -20.14
CA ARG A 251 51.88 -17.32 -19.33
C ARG A 251 50.70 -16.73 -20.10
N ILE A 252 50.88 -16.34 -21.37
CA ILE A 252 49.77 -15.87 -22.21
C ILE A 252 48.71 -16.95 -22.35
N ALA A 253 49.10 -18.20 -22.64
CA ALA A 253 48.15 -19.30 -22.77
C ALA A 253 47.36 -19.56 -21.47
N ALA A 254 48.00 -19.40 -20.31
CA ALA A 254 47.33 -19.49 -19.02
C ALA A 254 46.32 -18.35 -18.82
N LEU A 255 46.71 -17.10 -19.11
CA LEU A 255 45.84 -15.93 -19.01
C LEU A 255 44.64 -16.01 -19.97
N GLU A 256 44.84 -16.50 -21.20
CA GLU A 256 43.76 -16.76 -22.15
C GLU A 256 42.77 -17.82 -21.62
N ALA A 257 43.28 -18.88 -21.01
CA ALA A 257 42.43 -19.91 -20.39
C ALA A 257 41.62 -19.35 -19.22
N ASP A 258 42.23 -18.52 -18.37
CA ASP A 258 41.56 -17.89 -17.23
C ASP A 258 40.48 -16.89 -17.69
N MET A 259 40.75 -16.09 -18.74
CA MET A 259 39.77 -15.17 -19.32
C MET A 259 38.57 -15.94 -19.89
N LYS A 260 38.84 -17.02 -20.64
CA LYS A 260 37.79 -17.87 -21.20
C LYS A 260 36.96 -18.54 -20.11
N ALA A 261 37.60 -19.07 -19.06
CA ALA A 261 36.91 -19.67 -17.93
C ALA A 261 35.99 -18.66 -17.22
N LYS A 262 36.44 -17.40 -17.06
CA LYS A 262 35.63 -16.32 -16.48
C LYS A 262 34.46 -15.91 -17.37
N GLU A 263 34.64 -15.91 -18.68
CA GLU A 263 33.56 -15.65 -19.64
C GLU A 263 32.50 -16.76 -19.61
N GLU A 264 32.92 -18.02 -19.60
CA GLU A 264 32.01 -19.18 -19.48
C GLU A 264 31.27 -19.17 -18.13
N GLU A 265 31.94 -18.83 -17.02
CA GLU A 265 31.33 -18.70 -15.70
C GLU A 265 30.21 -17.64 -15.70
N LEU A 266 30.45 -16.47 -16.31
CA LEU A 266 29.44 -15.41 -16.38
C LEU A 266 28.29 -15.77 -17.32
N ASN A 267 28.57 -16.35 -18.49
CA ASN A 267 27.52 -16.79 -19.39
C ASN A 267 26.60 -17.81 -18.71
N ALA A 268 27.16 -18.75 -17.95
CA ALA A 268 26.39 -19.71 -17.17
C ALA A 268 25.54 -19.02 -16.09
N LYS A 269 26.10 -18.02 -15.37
CA LYS A 269 25.34 -17.23 -14.39
C LYS A 269 24.19 -16.45 -15.02
N VAL A 270 24.44 -15.80 -16.16
CA VAL A 270 23.42 -15.03 -16.90
C VAL A 270 22.32 -15.97 -17.40
N GLU A 271 22.67 -17.12 -17.98
CA GLU A 271 21.67 -18.09 -18.44
C GLU A 271 20.81 -18.62 -17.29
N ALA A 272 21.43 -18.92 -16.14
CA ALA A 272 20.70 -19.36 -14.95
C ALA A 272 19.75 -18.25 -14.42
N ALA A 273 20.23 -17.01 -14.33
CA ALA A 273 19.43 -15.88 -13.86
C ALA A 273 18.24 -15.59 -14.79
N VAL A 274 18.44 -15.65 -16.12
CA VAL A 274 17.36 -15.49 -17.10
C VAL A 274 16.31 -16.60 -16.93
N LYS A 275 16.72 -17.87 -16.81
CA LYS A 275 15.79 -18.99 -16.61
C LYS A 275 14.97 -18.85 -15.33
N GLU A 276 15.58 -18.44 -14.22
CA GLU A 276 14.85 -18.21 -12.97
C GLU A 276 13.88 -17.04 -13.11
N ARG A 277 14.29 -15.94 -13.74
CA ARG A 277 13.41 -14.78 -13.97
C ARG A 277 12.23 -15.11 -14.88
N GLU A 278 12.44 -15.94 -15.90
CA GLU A 278 11.38 -16.44 -16.78
C GLU A 278 10.36 -17.28 -16.01
N LYS A 279 10.81 -18.18 -15.11
CA LYS A 279 9.92 -18.97 -14.25
C LYS A 279 9.10 -18.07 -13.31
N GLU A 280 9.74 -17.11 -12.65
CA GLU A 280 9.06 -16.16 -11.77
C GLU A 280 7.98 -15.37 -12.53
N MET A 281 8.32 -14.86 -13.72
CA MET A 281 7.39 -14.10 -14.56
C MET A 281 6.23 -14.98 -15.04
N ALA A 282 6.49 -16.23 -15.40
CA ALA A 282 5.45 -17.18 -15.78
C ALA A 282 4.51 -17.52 -14.62
N GLU A 283 5.04 -17.71 -13.40
CA GLU A 283 4.23 -17.95 -12.21
C GLU A 283 3.38 -16.73 -11.85
N GLN A 284 3.95 -15.51 -11.92
CA GLN A 284 3.20 -14.27 -11.71
C GLN A 284 2.10 -14.08 -12.75
N ALA A 285 2.38 -14.37 -14.02
CA ALA A 285 1.38 -14.30 -15.09
C ALA A 285 0.23 -15.28 -14.82
N ARG A 286 0.53 -16.51 -14.41
CA ARG A 286 -0.47 -17.50 -14.04
C ARG A 286 -1.32 -17.05 -12.83
N LYS A 287 -0.71 -16.51 -11.78
CA LYS A 287 -1.44 -15.99 -10.61
C LYS A 287 -2.39 -14.85 -11.00
N ARG A 288 -1.92 -13.91 -11.82
CA ARG A 288 -2.75 -12.81 -12.33
C ARG A 288 -3.91 -13.30 -13.20
N GLU A 289 -3.67 -14.31 -14.03
CA GLU A 289 -4.72 -14.92 -14.85
C GLU A 289 -5.77 -15.60 -13.97
N GLU A 290 -5.35 -16.31 -12.92
CA GLU A 290 -6.25 -16.96 -11.96
C GLU A 290 -7.07 -15.94 -11.15
N GLU A 291 -6.44 -14.88 -10.64
CA GLU A 291 -7.11 -13.77 -9.96
C GLU A 291 -8.10 -13.04 -10.88
N ALA A 292 -7.71 -12.77 -12.13
CA ALA A 292 -8.59 -12.15 -13.11
C ALA A 292 -9.78 -13.06 -13.44
N ALA A 293 -9.56 -14.37 -13.59
CA ALA A 293 -10.63 -15.34 -13.82
C ALA A 293 -11.61 -15.40 -12.63
N GLN A 294 -11.10 -15.35 -11.39
CA GLN A 294 -11.93 -15.29 -10.19
C GLN A 294 -12.77 -14.01 -10.14
N GLN A 295 -12.18 -12.84 -10.41
CA GLN A 295 -12.91 -11.56 -10.45
C GLN A 295 -14.00 -11.57 -11.53
N VAL A 296 -13.70 -12.11 -12.71
CA VAL A 296 -14.70 -12.23 -13.80
C VAL A 296 -15.84 -13.16 -13.36
N ALA A 297 -15.54 -14.29 -12.72
CA ALA A 297 -16.57 -15.20 -12.22
C ALA A 297 -17.46 -14.55 -11.15
N GLU A 298 -16.87 -13.81 -10.21
CA GLU A 298 -17.60 -13.09 -9.17
C GLU A 298 -18.52 -12.01 -9.75
N LEU A 299 -18.01 -11.19 -10.68
CA LEU A 299 -18.81 -10.18 -11.37
C LEU A 299 -19.96 -10.81 -12.17
N GLN A 300 -19.71 -11.94 -12.83
CA GLN A 300 -20.76 -12.70 -13.52
C GLN A 300 -21.83 -13.22 -12.54
N GLU A 301 -21.44 -13.68 -11.36
CA GLU A 301 -22.38 -14.12 -10.32
C GLU A 301 -23.20 -12.95 -9.75
N GLN A 302 -22.56 -11.81 -9.48
CA GLN A 302 -23.25 -10.58 -9.06
C GLN A 302 -24.23 -10.10 -10.13
N LEU A 303 -23.84 -10.11 -11.41
CA LEU A 303 -24.72 -9.82 -12.54
C LEU A 303 -25.90 -10.80 -12.61
N ARG A 304 -25.69 -12.09 -12.35
CA ARG A 304 -26.77 -13.08 -12.28
C ARG A 304 -27.75 -12.78 -11.14
N LYS A 305 -27.24 -12.44 -9.95
CA LYS A 305 -28.06 -12.07 -8.79
C LYS A 305 -28.87 -10.79 -9.06
N ASN A 306 -28.28 -9.80 -9.72
CA ASN A 306 -28.93 -8.52 -10.07
C ASN A 306 -29.90 -8.63 -11.26
N ASN A 307 -29.59 -9.49 -12.25
CA ASN A 307 -30.47 -9.75 -13.40
C ASN A 307 -31.73 -10.54 -13.06
N ASN A 308 -31.90 -10.97 -11.81
CA ASN A 308 -33.18 -11.50 -11.32
C ASN A 308 -34.28 -10.42 -11.21
N THR A 309 -34.02 -9.21 -11.71
CA THR A 309 -35.01 -8.13 -11.90
C THR A 309 -36.27 -8.62 -12.64
N ALA A 310 -36.15 -9.54 -13.60
CA ALA A 310 -37.29 -10.10 -14.30
C ALA A 310 -38.20 -10.94 -13.38
N ALA A 311 -37.63 -11.81 -12.53
CA ALA A 311 -38.43 -12.59 -11.59
C ALA A 311 -38.97 -11.72 -10.45
N ILE A 312 -38.25 -10.68 -10.02
CA ILE A 312 -38.74 -9.69 -9.06
C ILE A 312 -39.95 -8.93 -9.62
N LYS A 313 -39.90 -8.50 -10.89
CA LYS A 313 -41.04 -7.86 -11.58
C LYS A 313 -42.23 -8.80 -11.71
N VAL A 314 -42.01 -10.05 -12.12
CA VAL A 314 -43.07 -11.07 -12.20
C VAL A 314 -43.70 -11.29 -10.83
N LYS A 315 -42.90 -11.45 -9.78
CA LYS A 315 -43.38 -11.61 -8.41
C LYS A 315 -44.21 -10.41 -7.94
N LEU A 316 -43.74 -9.20 -8.19
CA LEU A 316 -44.44 -7.98 -7.78
C LEU A 316 -45.81 -7.84 -8.47
N HIS A 317 -45.89 -8.09 -9.78
CA HIS A 317 -47.16 -8.07 -10.51
C HIS A 317 -48.09 -9.21 -10.09
N PHE A 318 -47.54 -10.39 -9.80
CA PHE A 318 -48.31 -11.53 -9.31
C PHE A 318 -48.90 -11.26 -7.91
N ASP A 319 -48.09 -10.73 -6.98
CA ASP A 319 -48.53 -10.42 -5.62
C ASP A 319 -49.63 -9.34 -5.63
N ALA A 320 -49.50 -8.32 -6.48
CA ALA A 320 -50.52 -7.29 -6.67
C ALA A 320 -51.85 -7.88 -7.19
N LEU A 321 -51.78 -8.71 -8.24
CA LEU A 321 -52.95 -9.37 -8.82
C LEU A 321 -53.68 -10.26 -7.79
N VAL A 322 -52.93 -11.02 -6.98
CA VAL A 322 -53.51 -11.85 -5.92
C VAL A 322 -54.14 -11.01 -4.81
N GLY A 323 -53.54 -9.87 -4.47
CA GLY A 323 -54.09 -8.91 -3.50
C GLY A 323 -55.43 -8.34 -3.97
N ASP A 324 -55.45 -7.74 -5.15
CA ASP A 324 -56.64 -7.13 -5.74
C ASP A 324 -57.77 -8.16 -5.91
N PHE A 325 -57.44 -9.38 -6.30
CA PHE A 325 -58.42 -10.46 -6.43
C PHE A 325 -59.04 -10.87 -5.10
N LYS A 326 -58.27 -10.91 -4.00
CA LYS A 326 -58.79 -11.19 -2.66
C LYS A 326 -59.71 -10.08 -2.18
N GLU A 327 -59.34 -8.82 -2.40
CA GLU A 327 -60.18 -7.68 -2.06
C GLU A 327 -61.50 -7.70 -2.85
N LEU A 328 -61.43 -8.04 -4.14
CA LEU A 328 -62.60 -8.17 -4.99
C LEU A 328 -63.55 -9.28 -4.52
N ILE A 329 -63.03 -10.46 -4.15
CA ILE A 329 -63.83 -11.52 -3.54
C ILE A 329 -64.47 -11.05 -2.23
N GLY A 330 -63.70 -10.34 -1.39
CA GLY A 330 -64.20 -9.76 -0.14
C GLY A 330 -65.35 -8.78 -0.37
N ALA A 331 -65.23 -7.88 -1.36
CA ALA A 331 -66.27 -6.93 -1.73
C ALA A 331 -67.53 -7.63 -2.25
N VAL A 332 -67.39 -8.68 -3.07
CA VAL A 332 -68.52 -9.48 -3.55
C VAL A 332 -69.24 -10.21 -2.41
N ALA A 333 -68.50 -10.65 -1.39
CA ALA A 333 -69.10 -11.29 -0.21
C ALA A 333 -69.98 -10.34 0.62
N LEU A 334 -69.74 -9.03 0.55
CA LEU A 334 -70.50 -7.99 1.25
C LEU A 334 -71.75 -7.52 0.50
N LEU A 335 -71.99 -7.99 -0.73
CA LEU A 335 -73.19 -7.65 -1.48
C LEU A 335 -74.43 -8.32 -0.87
N GLU A 336 -75.44 -7.52 -0.54
CA GLU A 336 -76.71 -7.98 0.04
C GLU A 336 -77.67 -8.57 -1.02
N ASN A 337 -77.48 -8.24 -2.30
CA ASN A 337 -78.29 -8.77 -3.40
C ASN A 337 -77.70 -10.09 -3.92
N GLU A 338 -78.38 -11.20 -3.60
CA GLU A 338 -77.93 -12.56 -3.94
C GLU A 338 -77.92 -12.86 -5.45
N GLU A 339 -78.79 -12.24 -6.26
CA GLU A 339 -78.75 -12.40 -7.72
C GLU A 339 -77.53 -11.70 -8.34
N GLN A 340 -77.22 -10.49 -7.86
CA GLN A 340 -76.04 -9.74 -8.31
C GLN A 340 -74.74 -10.41 -7.87
N LYS A 341 -74.70 -10.92 -6.64
CA LYS A 341 -73.58 -11.68 -6.10
C LYS A 341 -73.29 -12.92 -6.93
N LYS A 342 -74.32 -13.72 -7.23
CA LYS A 342 -74.20 -14.90 -8.09
C LYS A 342 -73.70 -14.54 -9.50
N ALA A 343 -74.28 -13.51 -10.12
CA ALA A 343 -73.88 -13.07 -11.46
C ALA A 343 -72.42 -12.56 -11.53
N ILE A 344 -71.94 -11.86 -10.49
CA ILE A 344 -70.55 -11.38 -10.42
C ILE A 344 -69.59 -12.55 -10.15
N SER A 345 -69.96 -13.49 -9.26
CA SER A 345 -69.15 -14.69 -9.01
C SER A 345 -68.99 -15.56 -10.25
N GLU A 346 -70.05 -15.76 -11.04
CA GLU A 346 -69.98 -16.51 -12.30
C GLU A 346 -69.06 -15.82 -13.32
N ARG A 347 -69.08 -14.48 -13.40
CA ARG A 347 -68.16 -13.70 -14.25
C ARG A 347 -66.71 -13.80 -13.80
N LEU A 348 -66.46 -13.79 -12.48
CA LEU A 348 -65.11 -13.97 -11.94
C LEU A 348 -64.58 -15.36 -12.22
N ALA A 349 -65.42 -16.39 -12.09
CA ALA A 349 -65.05 -17.76 -12.44
C ALA A 349 -64.67 -17.88 -13.93
N ALA A 350 -65.47 -17.29 -14.83
CA ALA A 350 -65.16 -17.26 -16.26
C ALA A 350 -63.83 -16.52 -16.56
N LEU A 351 -63.56 -15.41 -15.86
CA LEU A 351 -62.28 -14.70 -15.98
C LEU A 351 -61.08 -15.56 -15.53
N CYS A 352 -61.24 -16.34 -14.45
CA CYS A 352 -60.20 -17.26 -14.01
C CYS A 352 -59.93 -18.37 -15.03
N ASP A 353 -60.98 -18.91 -15.66
CA ASP A 353 -60.84 -19.92 -16.71
C ASP A 353 -60.17 -19.35 -17.96
N ASP A 354 -60.52 -18.12 -18.36
CA ASP A 354 -59.87 -17.40 -19.47
C ASP A 354 -58.39 -17.12 -19.20
N MET A 355 -58.04 -16.74 -17.96
CA MET A 355 -56.65 -16.54 -17.56
C MET A 355 -55.87 -17.86 -17.57
N LYS A 356 -56.50 -18.95 -17.12
CA LYS A 356 -55.92 -20.30 -17.15
C LYS A 356 -55.68 -20.80 -18.58
N ALA A 357 -56.51 -20.40 -19.54
CA ALA A 357 -56.32 -20.76 -20.95
C ALA A 357 -55.18 -19.98 -21.65
N LYS A 358 -54.74 -18.85 -21.08
CA LYS A 358 -53.67 -17.99 -21.62
C LYS A 358 -52.29 -18.24 -20.98
N LEU A 359 -52.26 -19.00 -19.89
CA LEU A 359 -51.06 -19.54 -19.26
C LEU A 359 -50.75 -20.92 -19.86
#